data_AF-A0A515D722-F1
#
_entry.id   AF-A0A515D722-F1
#
_cell.length_a   1.000
_cell.length_b   1.000
_cell.length_c   1.000
_cell.angle_alpha   90.00
_cell.angle_beta   90.00
_cell.angle_gamma   90.00
#
_symmetry.space_group_name_H-M   'P 1'
#
loop_
_entity.id
_entity.type
_entity.pdbx_description
1 polymer ?
#
loop_
_entity_poly.entity_id
_entity_poly.type
_entity_poly.pdbx_seq_one_letter_code
_entity_poly.pdbx_strand_id
1 'polypeptide(L)'
;MTATSPVTTPQPVATAWDNPMGTDGFEFIEYAAPDPAAMGALFERMGFTPVARHRHKNVTLYRQGSINFIINAEPDSFAQRFARLHGPSICAIAFRVQDTRRAYARALDLGAFGYAGKAGPGELNIPAIKGIGDSLIYLVDRWRGKNGARDGDIGNISFFDVDFEALPGLDAKEALNPPGNGLTYIDHLTHNVHRGRMNEWASFYERLFNFREIRYFDIEGQVTGVKSKAMTSPCGKIRIPINEEGNETAGQIQEYLDMYHGEGIQHIALGSNDLFATVDALRERGVKLLDTIDTYYELIDKRIPGHGENVAELHKRKILLDGKKGALLLQIFSENQLGPIFFEFIQRKGDDGFGEGNFKALFESIELDQMRRGVLESK
;
A
#
# COMPACT_ATOMS: atom_id res chain seq x y z
N MET A 1 33.22 21.84 -2.96
CA MET A 1 33.16 20.72 -2.01
C MET A 1 31.70 20.56 -1.61
N THR A 2 30.99 19.66 -2.30
CA THR A 2 29.57 19.38 -2.09
C THR A 2 29.45 18.43 -0.89
N ALA A 3 28.95 18.93 0.23
CA ALA A 3 28.68 18.12 1.40
C ALA A 3 27.42 17.27 1.13
N THR A 4 27.62 15.97 0.95
CA THR A 4 26.55 14.96 0.95
C THR A 4 25.98 14.86 2.35
N SER A 5 24.70 15.21 2.52
CA SER A 5 23.96 14.97 3.76
C SER A 5 23.93 13.47 4.09
N PRO A 6 24.15 13.07 5.34
CA PRO A 6 24.17 11.66 5.73
C PRO A 6 22.75 11.08 5.63
N VAL A 7 22.65 9.94 4.95
CA VAL A 7 21.46 9.07 4.96
C VAL A 7 21.22 8.67 6.42
N THR A 8 20.13 9.16 7.00
CA THR A 8 19.74 8.81 8.36
C THR A 8 19.05 7.46 8.31
N THR A 9 19.73 6.40 8.72
CA THR A 9 19.10 5.09 8.95
C THR A 9 18.04 5.24 10.06
N PRO A 10 16.81 4.73 9.89
CA PRO A 10 15.81 4.76 10.94
C PRO A 10 16.34 3.99 12.15
N GLN A 11 16.28 4.58 13.35
CA GLN A 11 16.52 3.83 14.57
C GLN A 11 15.46 2.73 14.73
N PRO A 12 15.80 1.58 15.35
CA PRO A 12 14.82 0.56 15.66
C PRO A 12 13.75 1.16 16.56
N VAL A 13 12.57 1.37 16.00
CA VAL A 13 11.39 1.82 16.75
C VAL A 13 11.11 0.72 17.77
N ALA A 14 11.21 1.06 19.06
CA ALA A 14 10.76 0.17 20.13
C ALA A 14 9.34 -0.30 19.78
N THR A 15 9.09 -1.60 19.83
CA THR A 15 7.75 -2.15 19.55
C THR A 15 6.74 -1.38 20.41
N ALA A 16 5.75 -0.76 19.77
CA ALA A 16 4.81 0.12 20.46
C ALA A 16 3.98 -0.65 21.51
N TRP A 17 3.84 -1.97 21.30
CA TRP A 17 3.33 -2.95 22.25
C TRP A 17 3.78 -4.37 21.84
N ASP A 18 3.31 -5.40 22.55
CA ASP A 18 3.70 -6.79 22.30
C ASP A 18 3.52 -7.21 20.82
N ASN A 19 4.55 -7.82 20.25
CA ASN A 19 4.61 -8.21 18.84
C ASN A 19 4.73 -9.74 18.71
N PRO A 20 3.64 -10.50 18.96
CA PRO A 20 3.71 -11.96 19.10
C PRO A 20 3.99 -12.68 17.77
N MET A 21 3.71 -12.01 16.64
CA MET A 21 4.02 -12.50 15.30
C MET A 21 5.40 -12.07 14.80
N GLY A 22 6.09 -11.18 15.55
CA GLY A 22 7.37 -10.61 15.13
C GLY A 22 7.28 -9.83 13.82
N THR A 23 6.17 -9.13 13.55
CA THR A 23 5.99 -8.38 12.30
C THR A 23 7.04 -7.28 12.14
N ASP A 24 7.49 -7.00 10.92
CA ASP A 24 8.50 -5.96 10.62
C ASP A 24 8.24 -5.22 9.30
N GLY A 25 6.99 -4.86 9.04
CA GLY A 25 6.57 -4.14 7.82
C GLY A 25 6.13 -5.06 6.68
N PHE A 26 5.81 -4.45 5.55
CA PHE A 26 5.49 -5.14 4.31
C PHE A 26 6.76 -5.67 3.61
N GLU A 27 6.66 -6.80 2.92
CA GLU A 27 7.72 -7.33 2.05
C GLU A 27 7.41 -7.09 0.56
N PHE A 28 6.21 -7.46 0.11
CA PHE A 28 5.75 -7.27 -1.26
C PHE A 28 4.23 -7.17 -1.36
N ILE A 29 3.77 -6.67 -2.52
CA ILE A 29 2.38 -6.76 -2.97
C ILE A 29 2.35 -7.56 -4.26
N GLU A 30 1.50 -8.57 -4.33
CA GLU A 30 1.32 -9.43 -5.50
C GLU A 30 0.02 -9.07 -6.20
N TYR A 31 0.16 -8.75 -7.48
CA TYR A 31 -0.91 -8.34 -8.38
C TYR A 31 -1.17 -9.44 -9.41
N ALA A 32 -2.42 -9.51 -9.83
CA ALA A 32 -2.85 -10.34 -10.92
C ALA A 32 -3.80 -9.54 -11.83
N ALA A 33 -3.69 -9.75 -13.14
CA ALA A 33 -4.57 -9.12 -14.10
C ALA A 33 -4.88 -10.05 -15.28
N PRO A 34 -6.04 -9.84 -15.93
CA PRO A 34 -6.32 -10.41 -17.24
C PRO A 34 -5.30 -9.98 -18.31
N ASP A 35 -4.80 -8.74 -18.23
CA ASP A 35 -3.71 -8.22 -19.05
C ASP A 35 -2.49 -7.84 -18.19
N PRO A 36 -1.56 -8.77 -17.96
CA PRO A 36 -0.33 -8.51 -17.20
C PRO A 36 0.59 -7.47 -17.85
N ALA A 37 0.56 -7.33 -19.18
CA ALA A 37 1.43 -6.40 -19.89
C ALA A 37 0.98 -4.95 -19.67
N ALA A 38 -0.33 -4.68 -19.74
CA ALA A 38 -0.88 -3.37 -19.41
C ALA A 38 -0.59 -2.96 -17.96
N MET A 39 -0.65 -3.93 -17.02
CA MET A 39 -0.28 -3.72 -15.62
C MET A 39 1.22 -3.40 -15.45
N GLY A 40 2.10 -4.12 -16.15
CA GLY A 40 3.54 -3.82 -16.17
C GLY A 40 3.82 -2.40 -16.69
N ALA A 41 3.17 -2.01 -17.78
CA ALA A 41 3.30 -0.66 -18.34
C ALA A 41 2.81 0.43 -17.38
N LEU A 42 1.79 0.16 -16.57
CA LEU A 42 1.36 1.08 -15.50
C LEU A 42 2.45 1.22 -14.42
N PHE A 43 3.03 0.12 -13.97
CA PHE A 43 4.09 0.16 -12.96
C PHE A 43 5.30 0.96 -13.44
N GLU A 44 5.69 0.79 -14.71
CA GLU A 44 6.75 1.59 -15.34
C GLU A 44 6.42 3.08 -15.42
N ARG A 45 5.16 3.46 -15.71
CA ARG A 45 4.73 4.87 -15.63
C ARG A 45 4.82 5.42 -14.20
N MET A 46 4.54 4.60 -13.21
CA MET A 46 4.73 4.95 -11.79
C MET A 46 6.20 4.94 -11.33
N GLY A 47 7.14 4.62 -12.22
CA GLY A 47 8.58 4.66 -11.95
C GLY A 47 9.16 3.35 -11.41
N PHE A 48 8.42 2.25 -11.45
CA PHE A 48 8.96 0.93 -11.13
C PHE A 48 9.74 0.34 -12.30
N THR A 49 10.79 -0.39 -11.97
CA THR A 49 11.62 -1.11 -12.95
C THR A 49 11.37 -2.60 -12.82
N PRO A 50 11.12 -3.36 -13.92
CA PRO A 50 11.17 -4.82 -13.86
C PRO A 50 12.62 -5.25 -13.63
N VAL A 51 12.89 -5.90 -12.50
CA VAL A 51 14.28 -6.22 -12.07
C VAL A 51 14.60 -7.71 -12.16
N ALA A 52 13.60 -8.58 -12.07
CA ALA A 52 13.81 -10.02 -12.07
C ALA A 52 12.56 -10.77 -12.53
N ARG A 53 12.74 -12.02 -12.98
CA ARG A 53 11.66 -12.95 -13.32
C ARG A 53 11.83 -14.22 -12.50
N HIS A 54 10.72 -14.82 -12.07
CA HIS A 54 10.77 -16.09 -11.34
C HIS A 54 11.38 -17.17 -12.23
N ARG A 55 12.21 -18.04 -11.64
CA ARG A 55 12.95 -19.13 -12.34
C ARG A 55 12.08 -20.08 -13.15
N HIS A 56 10.86 -20.35 -12.70
CA HIS A 56 10.00 -21.43 -13.24
C HIS A 56 8.57 -21.00 -13.55
N LYS A 57 8.15 -19.82 -13.07
CA LYS A 57 6.78 -19.32 -13.22
C LYS A 57 6.75 -18.05 -14.05
N ASN A 58 5.61 -17.75 -14.66
CA ASN A 58 5.36 -16.48 -15.34
C ASN A 58 5.08 -15.37 -14.31
N VAL A 59 6.10 -15.02 -13.55
CA VAL A 59 6.01 -14.04 -12.45
C VAL A 59 7.15 -13.05 -12.59
N THR A 60 6.85 -11.76 -12.60
CA THR A 60 7.84 -10.68 -12.77
C THR A 60 7.87 -9.81 -11.53
N LEU A 61 9.08 -9.51 -11.05
CA LEU A 61 9.36 -8.62 -9.94
C LEU A 61 9.66 -7.21 -10.46
N TYR A 62 8.85 -6.25 -10.03
CA TYR A 62 9.02 -4.82 -10.22
C TYR A 62 9.49 -4.17 -8.92
N ARG A 63 10.45 -3.25 -9.01
CA ARG A 63 11.01 -2.57 -7.84
C ARG A 63 11.15 -1.07 -8.05
N GLN A 64 10.88 -0.31 -6.99
CA GLN A 64 11.20 1.11 -6.85
C GLN A 64 11.50 1.37 -5.37
N GLY A 65 12.65 1.94 -5.05
CA GLY A 65 13.07 2.04 -3.66
C GLY A 65 13.19 0.64 -3.04
N SER A 66 12.62 0.49 -1.83
CA SER A 66 12.46 -0.80 -1.16
C SER A 66 11.12 -1.50 -1.46
N ILE A 67 10.29 -0.94 -2.35
CA ILE A 67 8.96 -1.47 -2.69
C ILE A 67 9.11 -2.60 -3.70
N ASN A 68 8.55 -3.77 -3.38
CA ASN A 68 8.50 -4.92 -4.29
C ASN A 68 7.06 -5.15 -4.74
N PHE A 69 6.81 -4.97 -6.03
CA PHE A 69 5.56 -5.38 -6.67
C PHE A 69 5.80 -6.62 -7.51
N ILE A 70 4.94 -7.61 -7.37
CA ILE A 70 4.98 -8.83 -8.16
C ILE A 70 3.79 -8.83 -9.10
N ILE A 71 4.01 -9.09 -10.38
CA ILE A 71 2.93 -9.44 -11.32
C ILE A 71 2.95 -10.95 -11.49
N ASN A 72 1.88 -11.62 -11.06
CA ASN A 72 1.71 -13.06 -11.25
C ASN A 72 0.80 -13.36 -12.44
N ALA A 73 1.45 -13.74 -13.54
CA ALA A 73 0.83 -14.12 -14.80
C ALA A 73 0.90 -15.64 -15.04
N GLU A 74 1.13 -16.44 -14.00
CA GLU A 74 1.20 -17.90 -14.09
C GLU A 74 -0.16 -18.48 -14.50
N PRO A 75 -0.27 -19.20 -15.63
CA PRO A 75 -1.53 -19.82 -16.05
C PRO A 75 -2.00 -20.84 -15.01
N ASP A 76 -3.32 -21.05 -14.93
CA ASP A 76 -3.96 -22.00 -14.01
C ASP A 76 -3.61 -21.85 -12.51
N SER A 77 -3.11 -20.67 -12.13
CA SER A 77 -2.73 -20.33 -10.77
C SER A 77 -3.90 -19.75 -9.94
N PHE A 78 -3.66 -19.62 -8.63
CA PHE A 78 -4.55 -18.85 -7.75
C PHE A 78 -4.69 -17.40 -8.23
N ALA A 79 -3.57 -16.75 -8.55
CA ALA A 79 -3.54 -15.37 -9.01
C ALA A 79 -4.43 -15.15 -10.24
N GLN A 80 -4.32 -16.02 -11.26
CA GLN A 80 -5.15 -15.89 -12.46
C GLN A 80 -6.63 -16.26 -12.23
N ARG A 81 -6.95 -17.15 -11.28
CA ARG A 81 -8.34 -17.34 -10.83
C ARG A 81 -8.90 -16.10 -10.14
N PHE A 82 -8.09 -15.48 -9.28
CA PHE A 82 -8.44 -14.27 -8.56
C PHE A 82 -8.70 -13.11 -9.54
N ALA A 83 -7.82 -12.92 -10.53
CA ALA A 83 -7.99 -11.91 -11.57
C ALA A 83 -9.22 -12.14 -12.47
N ARG A 84 -9.65 -13.38 -12.66
CA ARG A 84 -10.91 -13.67 -13.38
C ARG A 84 -12.15 -13.23 -12.62
N LEU A 85 -12.08 -13.22 -11.28
CA LEU A 85 -13.18 -12.77 -10.43
C LEU A 85 -13.17 -11.25 -10.24
N HIS A 86 -12.00 -10.66 -10.00
CA HIS A 86 -11.87 -9.27 -9.57
C HIS A 86 -11.33 -8.32 -10.64
N GLY A 87 -10.96 -8.82 -11.83
CA GLY A 87 -10.20 -8.05 -12.82
C GLY A 87 -8.75 -7.78 -12.39
N PRO A 88 -8.12 -6.67 -12.84
CA PRO A 88 -6.84 -6.22 -12.30
C PRO A 88 -6.93 -6.00 -10.79
N SER A 89 -6.15 -6.74 -10.01
CA SER A 89 -6.38 -6.88 -8.57
C SER A 89 -5.10 -7.15 -7.79
N ILE A 90 -5.19 -6.98 -6.47
CA ILE A 90 -4.16 -7.40 -5.51
C ILE A 90 -4.61 -8.74 -4.93
N CYS A 91 -3.96 -9.81 -5.38
CA CYS A 91 -4.31 -11.16 -4.95
C CYS A 91 -3.56 -11.59 -3.69
N ALA A 92 -2.45 -10.92 -3.34
CA ALA A 92 -1.77 -11.17 -2.08
C ALA A 92 -0.92 -9.99 -1.59
N ILE A 93 -0.66 -10.00 -0.28
CA ILE A 93 0.31 -9.14 0.39
C ILE A 93 1.26 -10.01 1.21
N ALA A 94 2.46 -9.51 1.48
CA ALA A 94 3.42 -10.20 2.33
C ALA A 94 3.85 -9.35 3.52
N PHE A 95 3.81 -9.94 4.71
CA PHE A 95 4.37 -9.35 5.92
C PHE A 95 5.72 -9.97 6.23
N ARG A 96 6.67 -9.11 6.58
CA ARG A 96 7.92 -9.53 7.21
C ARG A 96 7.62 -10.03 8.61
N VAL A 97 8.13 -11.21 8.98
CA VAL A 97 8.02 -11.79 10.32
C VAL A 97 9.35 -12.35 10.79
N GLN A 98 9.64 -12.26 12.09
CA GLN A 98 10.93 -12.74 12.60
C GLN A 98 11.16 -14.25 12.40
N ASP A 99 10.11 -15.06 12.51
CA ASP A 99 10.17 -16.52 12.29
C ASP A 99 8.87 -16.96 11.62
N THR A 100 8.98 -17.38 10.36
CA THR A 100 7.84 -17.77 9.54
C THR A 100 7.12 -19.00 10.08
N ARG A 101 7.87 -20.01 10.57
CA ARG A 101 7.28 -21.25 11.09
C ARG A 101 6.46 -20.95 12.34
N ARG A 102 7.02 -20.17 13.28
CA ARG A 102 6.33 -19.80 14.51
C ARG A 102 5.12 -18.92 14.24
N ALA A 103 5.26 -17.90 13.39
CA ALA A 103 4.16 -17.01 13.05
C ALA A 103 3.01 -17.78 12.38
N TYR A 104 3.31 -18.65 11.42
CA TYR A 104 2.31 -19.47 10.75
C TYR A 104 1.58 -20.41 11.71
N ALA A 105 2.31 -21.15 12.55
CA ALA A 105 1.70 -22.04 13.54
C ALA A 105 0.76 -21.28 14.48
N ARG A 106 1.20 -20.13 15.01
CA ARG A 106 0.35 -19.29 15.87
C ARG A 106 -0.90 -18.79 15.15
N ALA A 107 -0.79 -18.39 13.88
CA ALA A 107 -1.95 -17.95 13.11
C ALA A 107 -3.00 -19.08 12.98
N LEU A 108 -2.56 -20.30 12.70
CA LEU A 108 -3.45 -21.47 12.62
C LEU A 108 -4.08 -21.81 13.98
N ASP A 109 -3.29 -21.81 15.06
CA ASP A 109 -3.77 -22.06 16.42
C ASP A 109 -4.85 -21.06 16.85
N LEU A 110 -4.78 -19.83 16.32
CA LEU A 110 -5.77 -18.79 16.57
C LEU A 110 -6.98 -18.87 15.63
N GLY A 111 -7.01 -19.79 14.67
CA GLY A 111 -8.13 -20.00 13.75
C GLY A 111 -8.00 -19.29 12.40
N ALA A 112 -6.78 -18.94 11.96
CA ALA A 112 -6.57 -18.52 10.58
C ALA A 112 -6.72 -19.70 9.61
N PHE A 113 -7.23 -19.42 8.41
CA PHE A 113 -7.27 -20.42 7.33
C PHE A 113 -5.93 -20.44 6.61
N GLY A 114 -5.15 -21.51 6.80
CA GLY A 114 -3.89 -21.72 6.10
C GLY A 114 -4.07 -21.96 4.61
N TYR A 115 -3.12 -21.47 3.83
CA TYR A 115 -2.99 -21.75 2.41
C TYR A 115 -1.62 -22.40 2.15
N ALA A 116 -1.63 -23.69 1.83
CA ALA A 116 -0.43 -24.46 1.55
C ALA A 116 -0.34 -24.72 0.04
N GLY A 117 0.31 -23.82 -0.71
CA GLY A 117 0.78 -24.12 -2.05
C GLY A 117 1.88 -25.19 -2.00
N LYS A 118 1.97 -26.05 -3.03
CA LYS A 118 3.16 -26.88 -3.22
C LYS A 118 4.19 -26.06 -4.00
N ALA A 119 5.30 -25.70 -3.35
CA ALA A 119 6.45 -25.11 -4.04
C ALA A 119 7.12 -26.13 -4.97
N GLY A 120 7.69 -25.67 -6.07
CA GLY A 120 8.51 -26.49 -6.97
C GLY A 120 9.86 -26.87 -6.35
N PRO A 121 10.60 -27.83 -6.94
CA PRO A 121 11.94 -28.16 -6.48
C PRO A 121 12.87 -26.95 -6.50
N GLY A 122 13.52 -26.64 -5.37
CA GLY A 122 14.45 -25.51 -5.25
C GLY A 122 13.79 -24.16 -4.96
N GLU A 123 12.46 -24.09 -4.89
CA GLU A 123 11.71 -22.87 -4.52
C GLU A 123 11.45 -22.80 -3.02
N LEU A 124 11.32 -21.59 -2.48
CA LEU A 124 10.91 -21.39 -1.10
C LEU A 124 9.40 -21.61 -0.94
N ASN A 125 9.03 -22.53 -0.05
CA ASN A 125 7.65 -22.70 0.35
C ASN A 125 7.26 -21.63 1.38
N ILE A 126 6.84 -20.46 0.89
CA ILE A 126 6.39 -19.35 1.74
C ILE A 126 4.95 -19.64 2.18
N PRO A 127 4.70 -19.85 3.49
CA PRO A 127 3.36 -20.11 3.97
C PRO A 127 2.52 -18.83 3.90
N ALA A 128 1.24 -19.01 3.64
CA ALA A 128 0.26 -17.95 3.61
C ALA A 128 -0.99 -18.33 4.40
N ILE A 129 -1.73 -17.32 4.83
CA ILE A 129 -3.10 -17.46 5.33
C ILE A 129 -4.06 -16.70 4.42
N LYS A 130 -5.35 -17.05 4.43
CA LYS A 130 -6.38 -16.24 3.77
C LYS A 130 -6.54 -14.89 4.48
N GLY A 131 -6.61 -13.83 3.70
CA GLY A 131 -6.90 -12.46 4.09
C GLY A 131 -8.17 -11.93 3.40
N ILE A 132 -8.24 -10.60 3.26
CA ILE A 132 -9.39 -9.86 2.71
C ILE A 132 -9.87 -10.42 1.37
N GLY A 133 -11.17 -10.66 1.23
CA GLY A 133 -11.75 -11.12 -0.04
C GLY A 133 -11.11 -12.38 -0.62
N ASP A 134 -10.72 -13.35 0.22
CA ASP A 134 -9.97 -14.55 -0.17
C ASP A 134 -8.56 -14.33 -0.75
N SER A 135 -8.02 -13.10 -0.70
CA SER A 135 -6.61 -12.82 -0.97
C SER A 135 -5.69 -13.54 0.01
N LEU A 136 -4.39 -13.56 -0.27
CA LEU A 136 -3.41 -14.21 0.60
C LEU A 136 -2.56 -13.22 1.39
N ILE A 137 -2.21 -13.59 2.62
CA ILE A 137 -1.20 -12.92 3.44
C ILE A 137 -0.04 -13.88 3.62
N TYR A 138 1.07 -13.63 2.93
CA TYR A 138 2.31 -14.38 3.09
C TYR A 138 3.08 -13.92 4.34
N LEU A 139 3.72 -14.88 5.02
CA LEU A 139 4.60 -14.64 6.15
C LEU A 139 6.04 -14.92 5.70
N VAL A 140 6.87 -13.88 5.60
CA VAL A 140 8.23 -13.96 5.06
C VAL A 140 9.25 -13.65 6.14
N ASP A 141 10.22 -14.55 6.34
CA ASP A 141 11.31 -14.40 7.33
C ASP A 141 12.69 -14.18 6.72
N ARG A 142 12.77 -14.04 5.39
CA ARG A 142 14.00 -13.79 4.64
C ARG A 142 13.88 -12.53 3.80
N TRP A 143 14.45 -11.44 4.31
CA TRP A 143 14.53 -10.16 3.62
C TRP A 143 15.87 -9.49 3.93
N ARG A 144 16.31 -8.60 3.03
CA ARG A 144 17.54 -7.84 3.21
C ARG A 144 17.39 -6.82 4.34
N GLY A 145 18.41 -6.68 5.18
CA GLY A 145 18.41 -5.80 6.34
C GLY A 145 17.76 -6.37 7.60
N LYS A 146 17.30 -7.63 7.57
CA LYS A 146 16.77 -8.31 8.77
C LYS A 146 17.80 -8.27 9.90
N ASN A 147 17.35 -7.96 11.11
CA ASN A 147 18.19 -7.83 12.32
C ASN A 147 19.36 -6.83 12.17
N GLY A 148 19.23 -5.84 11.29
CA GLY A 148 20.26 -4.82 11.05
C GLY A 148 21.44 -5.30 10.20
N ALA A 149 21.28 -6.41 9.46
CA ALA A 149 22.29 -6.90 8.53
C ALA A 149 22.62 -5.85 7.45
N ARG A 150 23.90 -5.71 7.14
CA ARG A 150 24.44 -4.77 6.16
C ARG A 150 24.84 -5.48 4.87
N ASP A 151 25.06 -4.71 3.82
CA ASP A 151 25.51 -5.25 2.54
C ASP A 151 26.83 -6.01 2.71
N GLY A 152 26.86 -7.26 2.22
CA GLY A 152 27.99 -8.17 2.38
C GLY A 152 27.94 -9.05 3.64
N ASP A 153 27.05 -8.77 4.61
CA ASP A 153 26.89 -9.63 5.78
C ASP A 153 26.33 -11.01 5.38
N ILE A 154 26.87 -12.06 5.99
CA ILE A 154 26.41 -13.44 5.78
C ILE A 154 24.95 -13.55 6.22
N GLY A 155 24.08 -14.03 5.33
CA GLY A 155 22.64 -14.17 5.60
C GLY A 155 21.81 -12.92 5.29
N ASN A 156 22.41 -11.83 4.80
CA ASN A 156 21.67 -10.69 4.24
C ASN A 156 21.11 -11.02 2.85
N ILE A 157 20.22 -12.00 2.79
CA ILE A 157 19.57 -12.50 1.58
C ILE A 157 18.05 -12.31 1.68
N SER A 158 17.42 -11.98 0.57
CA SER A 158 15.96 -12.01 0.43
C SER A 158 15.53 -13.32 -0.22
N PHE A 159 14.27 -13.70 -0.03
CA PHE A 159 13.67 -14.81 -0.77
C PHE A 159 13.73 -14.61 -2.30
N PHE A 160 13.74 -13.36 -2.79
CA PHE A 160 13.92 -13.05 -4.21
C PHE A 160 15.23 -13.59 -4.78
N ASP A 161 16.31 -13.62 -3.98
CA ASP A 161 17.63 -14.11 -4.43
C ASP A 161 17.62 -15.62 -4.73
N VAL A 162 16.65 -16.33 -4.16
CA VAL A 162 16.47 -17.77 -4.34
C VAL A 162 15.52 -18.05 -5.50
N ASP A 163 14.34 -17.43 -5.52
CA ASP A 163 13.25 -17.81 -6.44
C ASP A 163 13.26 -17.07 -7.79
N PHE A 164 14.03 -15.97 -7.89
CA PHE A 164 14.07 -15.11 -9.08
C PHE A 164 15.45 -15.05 -9.71
N GLU A 165 15.47 -14.81 -11.02
CA GLU A 165 16.63 -14.50 -11.84
C GLU A 165 16.55 -13.06 -12.33
N ALA A 166 17.65 -12.32 -12.18
CA ALA A 166 17.73 -10.93 -12.62
C ALA A 166 17.51 -10.81 -14.13
N LEU A 167 16.80 -9.77 -14.55
CA LEU A 167 16.66 -9.46 -15.97
C LEU A 167 17.98 -8.90 -16.53
N PRO A 168 18.33 -9.22 -17.78
CA PRO A 168 19.56 -8.72 -18.39
C PRO A 168 19.51 -7.21 -18.58
N GLY A 169 20.68 -6.56 -18.50
CA GLY A 169 20.83 -5.13 -18.80
C GLY A 169 20.67 -4.18 -17.61
N LEU A 170 20.40 -4.70 -16.41
CA LEU A 170 20.42 -3.92 -15.17
C LEU A 170 21.70 -4.21 -14.38
N ASP A 171 22.35 -3.14 -13.89
CA ASP A 171 23.41 -3.30 -12.91
C ASP A 171 22.84 -3.93 -11.62
N ALA A 172 23.61 -4.84 -11.00
CA ALA A 172 23.13 -5.58 -9.84
C ALA A 172 22.80 -4.67 -8.65
N LYS A 173 23.54 -3.58 -8.46
CA LYS A 173 23.27 -2.60 -7.39
C LYS A 173 22.06 -1.74 -7.73
N GLU A 174 21.90 -1.36 -8.99
CA GLU A 174 20.72 -0.62 -9.46
C GLU A 174 19.44 -1.46 -9.30
N ALA A 175 19.48 -2.74 -9.68
CA ALA A 175 18.35 -3.66 -9.55
C ALA A 175 17.88 -3.88 -8.09
N LEU A 176 18.77 -3.68 -7.11
CA LEU A 176 18.42 -3.79 -5.69
C LEU A 176 17.62 -2.61 -5.18
N ASN A 177 17.82 -1.41 -5.73
CA ASN A 177 17.14 -0.20 -5.27
C ASN A 177 17.01 0.85 -6.39
N PRO A 178 16.21 0.58 -7.45
CA PRO A 178 16.00 1.54 -8.52
C PRO A 178 15.30 2.80 -7.97
N PRO A 179 15.82 4.01 -8.22
CA PRO A 179 15.28 5.23 -7.62
C PRO A 179 13.91 5.62 -8.18
N GLY A 180 13.62 5.27 -9.44
CA GLY A 180 12.33 5.55 -10.08
C GLY A 180 11.91 7.02 -9.99
N ASN A 181 10.66 7.23 -9.57
CA ASN A 181 10.06 8.54 -9.28
C ASN A 181 10.23 8.95 -7.80
N GLY A 182 11.19 8.36 -7.07
CA GLY A 182 11.49 8.72 -5.68
C GLY A 182 10.61 8.05 -4.63
N LEU A 183 9.85 7.01 -4.99
CA LEU A 183 9.09 6.20 -4.03
C LEU A 183 10.02 5.25 -3.28
N THR A 184 9.76 5.05 -1.99
CA THR A 184 10.73 4.46 -1.06
C THR A 184 10.22 3.23 -0.32
N TYR A 185 8.98 3.22 0.15
CA TYR A 185 8.38 2.11 0.90
C TYR A 185 6.84 2.09 0.74
N ILE A 186 6.21 0.98 1.15
CA ILE A 186 4.74 0.89 1.28
C ILE A 186 4.38 1.46 2.66
N ASP A 187 3.66 2.57 2.70
CA ASP A 187 3.27 3.24 3.93
C ASP A 187 2.09 2.54 4.62
N HIS A 188 1.04 2.31 3.83
CA HIS A 188 -0.18 1.63 4.24
C HIS A 188 -0.95 1.11 3.02
N LEU A 189 -1.97 0.32 3.27
CA LEU A 189 -2.96 -0.08 2.27
C LEU A 189 -4.33 -0.19 2.94
N THR A 190 -5.40 -0.04 2.19
CA THR A 190 -6.77 -0.04 2.76
C THR A 190 -7.52 -1.33 2.47
N HIS A 191 -8.59 -1.58 3.22
CA HIS A 191 -9.57 -2.61 2.92
C HIS A 191 -10.94 -1.98 2.82
N ASN A 192 -11.63 -2.20 1.69
CA ASN A 192 -13.05 -1.91 1.59
C ASN A 192 -13.83 -3.19 1.87
N VAL A 193 -14.74 -3.10 2.83
CA VAL A 193 -15.51 -4.25 3.33
C VAL A 193 -17.00 -3.98 3.19
N HIS A 194 -17.79 -5.04 3.12
CA HIS A 194 -19.24 -4.91 3.16
C HIS A 194 -19.67 -4.32 4.51
N ARG A 195 -20.77 -3.56 4.50
CA ARG A 195 -21.32 -2.95 5.71
C ARG A 195 -21.53 -3.99 6.82
N GLY A 196 -21.06 -3.65 8.03
CA GLY A 196 -21.12 -4.50 9.21
C GLY A 196 -19.92 -5.44 9.38
N ARG A 197 -19.02 -5.52 8.38
CA ARG A 197 -17.83 -6.39 8.44
C ARG A 197 -16.56 -5.67 8.87
N MET A 198 -16.61 -4.36 9.12
CA MET A 198 -15.43 -3.61 9.62
C MET A 198 -14.89 -4.18 10.93
N ASN A 199 -15.76 -4.55 11.87
CA ASN A 199 -15.34 -5.18 13.13
C ASN A 199 -14.79 -6.59 12.93
N GLU A 200 -15.32 -7.36 11.96
CA GLU A 200 -14.82 -8.70 11.65
C GLU A 200 -13.34 -8.62 11.21
N TRP A 201 -13.03 -7.71 10.29
CA TRP A 201 -11.66 -7.52 9.80
C TRP A 201 -10.74 -6.85 10.83
N ALA A 202 -11.25 -5.92 11.63
CA ALA A 202 -10.47 -5.36 12.74
C ALA A 202 -10.07 -6.47 13.74
N SER A 203 -11.04 -7.30 14.16
CA SER A 203 -10.79 -8.43 15.06
C SER A 203 -9.91 -9.52 14.44
N PHE A 204 -9.92 -9.71 13.12
CA PHE A 204 -8.97 -10.58 12.42
C PHE A 204 -7.52 -10.12 12.68
N TYR A 205 -7.22 -8.83 12.47
CA TYR A 205 -5.87 -8.30 12.66
C TYR A 205 -5.47 -8.18 14.14
N GLU A 206 -6.41 -7.83 15.03
CA GLU A 206 -6.20 -7.83 16.48
C GLU A 206 -5.85 -9.23 16.99
N ARG A 207 -6.68 -10.24 16.68
CA ARG A 207 -6.47 -11.61 17.16
C ARG A 207 -5.18 -12.20 16.59
N LEU A 208 -4.99 -12.14 15.27
CA LEU A 208 -3.90 -12.83 14.62
C LEU A 208 -2.56 -12.11 14.76
N PHE A 209 -2.53 -10.79 14.69
CA PHE A 209 -1.27 -10.04 14.64
C PHE A 209 -1.08 -9.07 15.81
N ASN A 210 -2.05 -9.00 16.72
CA ASN A 210 -2.07 -8.02 17.82
C ASN A 210 -2.04 -6.58 17.29
N PHE A 211 -2.70 -6.29 16.16
CA PHE A 211 -2.87 -4.91 15.71
C PHE A 211 -3.75 -4.15 16.71
N ARG A 212 -3.68 -2.83 16.69
CA ARG A 212 -4.56 -1.96 17.49
C ARG A 212 -5.25 -0.94 16.61
N GLU A 213 -6.51 -0.69 16.90
CA GLU A 213 -7.22 0.48 16.41
C GLU A 213 -6.60 1.73 17.04
N ILE A 214 -5.97 2.57 16.22
CA ILE A 214 -5.35 3.81 16.70
C ILE A 214 -6.22 5.05 16.44
N ARG A 215 -7.19 4.92 15.53
CA ARG A 215 -8.13 5.99 15.18
C ARG A 215 -9.39 5.38 14.55
N TYR A 216 -10.52 5.99 14.86
CA TYR A 216 -11.79 5.77 14.20
C TYR A 216 -12.19 7.06 13.47
N PHE A 217 -12.76 6.91 12.28
CA PHE A 217 -13.31 8.00 11.48
C PHE A 217 -14.76 7.69 11.12
N ASP A 218 -15.59 8.73 11.20
CA ASP A 218 -16.97 8.74 10.72
C ASP A 218 -17.14 10.02 9.92
N ILE A 219 -17.08 9.91 8.61
CA ILE A 219 -17.07 11.05 7.69
C ILE A 219 -18.35 11.06 6.89
N GLU A 220 -19.00 12.21 6.86
CA GLU A 220 -20.10 12.53 5.97
C GLU A 220 -19.62 13.55 4.93
N GLY A 221 -19.81 13.24 3.65
CA GLY A 221 -19.70 14.21 2.57
C GLY A 221 -21.03 14.88 2.27
N GLN A 222 -21.23 15.30 1.03
CA GLN A 222 -22.45 16.02 0.64
C GLN A 222 -23.64 15.08 0.48
N VAL A 223 -23.39 13.86 0.01
CA VAL A 223 -24.43 12.88 -0.33
C VAL A 223 -24.19 11.54 0.38
N THR A 224 -22.93 11.16 0.53
CA THR A 224 -22.49 9.84 1.00
C THR A 224 -21.66 9.95 2.29
N GLY A 225 -21.30 8.82 2.90
CA GLY A 225 -20.44 8.83 4.09
C GLY A 225 -19.64 7.53 4.24
N VAL A 226 -18.54 7.58 4.97
CA VAL A 226 -17.63 6.44 5.20
C VAL A 226 -17.28 6.31 6.67
N LYS A 227 -17.24 5.06 7.14
CA LYS A 227 -16.66 4.71 8.44
C LYS A 227 -15.35 3.99 8.23
N SER A 228 -14.34 4.34 9.03
CA SER A 228 -13.02 3.75 8.91
C SER A 228 -12.39 3.47 10.27
N LYS A 229 -11.80 2.26 10.41
CA LYS A 229 -10.94 1.88 11.53
C LYS A 229 -9.50 1.78 11.07
N ALA A 230 -8.65 2.65 11.59
CA ALA A 230 -7.23 2.65 11.30
C ALA A 230 -6.48 1.65 12.18
N MET A 231 -6.16 0.48 11.62
CA MET A 231 -5.43 -0.57 12.33
C MET A 231 -3.93 -0.42 12.13
N THR A 232 -3.15 -0.45 13.21
CA THR A 232 -1.67 -0.39 13.14
C THR A 232 -1.06 -1.62 13.79
N SER A 233 0.03 -2.13 13.22
CA SER A 233 0.77 -3.28 13.77
C SER A 233 1.63 -2.93 14.98
N PRO A 234 2.00 -3.92 15.82
CA PRO A 234 2.92 -3.72 16.94
C PRO A 234 4.28 -3.11 16.57
N CYS A 235 4.75 -3.32 15.34
CA CYS A 235 5.99 -2.74 14.85
C CYS A 235 5.86 -1.31 14.30
N GLY A 236 4.62 -0.78 14.18
CA GLY A 236 4.35 0.56 13.68
C GLY A 236 4.60 0.75 12.18
N LYS A 237 4.92 -0.33 11.44
CA LYS A 237 5.28 -0.30 10.01
C LYS A 237 4.19 -0.84 9.09
N ILE A 238 3.13 -1.44 9.63
CA ILE A 238 2.00 -1.95 8.85
C ILE A 238 0.76 -1.23 9.35
N ARG A 239 0.06 -0.59 8.42
CA ARG A 239 -1.11 0.24 8.66
C ARG A 239 -2.19 -0.18 7.67
N ILE A 240 -3.37 -0.48 8.19
CA ILE A 240 -4.50 -0.99 7.40
C ILE A 240 -5.79 -0.30 7.86
N PRO A 241 -6.18 0.83 7.23
CA PRO A 241 -7.52 1.37 7.39
C PRO A 241 -8.55 0.41 6.78
N ILE A 242 -9.57 0.07 7.55
CA ILE A 242 -10.68 -0.79 7.15
C ILE A 242 -11.92 0.09 7.02
N ASN A 243 -12.46 0.18 5.81
CA ASN A 243 -13.53 1.10 5.44
C ASN A 243 -14.82 0.34 5.13
N GLU A 244 -15.93 0.84 5.64
CA GLU A 244 -17.28 0.42 5.24
C GLU A 244 -18.16 1.64 4.94
N GLU A 245 -19.24 1.43 4.19
CA GLU A 245 -20.20 2.49 3.87
C GLU A 245 -20.84 3.05 5.16
N GLY A 246 -20.83 4.37 5.30
CA GLY A 246 -21.23 5.05 6.54
C GLY A 246 -22.74 5.23 6.70
N ASN A 247 -23.48 5.43 5.60
CA ASN A 247 -24.92 5.72 5.57
C ASN A 247 -25.67 4.83 4.57
N GLU A 248 -27.00 4.77 4.57
CA GLU A 248 -27.77 3.88 3.67
C GLU A 248 -27.63 4.21 2.16
N THR A 249 -27.19 5.41 1.82
CA THR A 249 -26.93 5.79 0.43
C THR A 249 -25.66 5.09 -0.05
N ALA A 250 -25.75 4.40 -1.18
CA ALA A 250 -24.58 3.80 -1.81
C ALA A 250 -23.59 4.90 -2.22
N GLY A 251 -22.34 4.79 -1.78
CA GLY A 251 -21.28 5.73 -2.09
C GLY A 251 -20.06 5.04 -2.68
N GLN A 252 -18.88 5.62 -2.44
CA GLN A 252 -17.62 5.13 -3.00
C GLN A 252 -17.21 3.72 -2.54
N ILE A 253 -17.61 3.32 -1.32
CA ILE A 253 -17.28 1.98 -0.82
C ILE A 253 -18.15 0.95 -1.56
N GLN A 254 -19.44 1.22 -1.71
CA GLN A 254 -20.32 0.36 -2.49
C GLN A 254 -19.92 0.28 -3.97
N GLU A 255 -19.57 1.41 -4.61
CA GLU A 255 -19.06 1.41 -5.99
C GLU A 255 -17.82 0.49 -6.13
N TYR A 256 -16.87 0.59 -5.20
CA TYR A 256 -15.72 -0.30 -5.17
C TYR A 256 -16.15 -1.77 -5.09
N LEU A 257 -17.02 -2.13 -4.15
CA LEU A 257 -17.45 -3.51 -3.93
C LEU A 257 -18.13 -4.09 -5.17
N ASP A 258 -18.93 -3.29 -5.87
CA ASP A 258 -19.64 -3.68 -7.09
C ASP A 258 -18.68 -3.88 -8.27
N MET A 259 -17.76 -2.92 -8.49
CA MET A 259 -16.75 -3.00 -9.55
C MET A 259 -15.71 -4.08 -9.32
N TYR A 260 -15.31 -4.28 -8.06
CA TYR A 260 -14.31 -5.26 -7.67
C TYR A 260 -14.92 -6.66 -7.49
N HIS A 261 -16.25 -6.77 -7.46
CA HIS A 261 -16.96 -8.03 -7.20
C HIS A 261 -16.65 -8.65 -5.83
N GLY A 262 -16.56 -7.80 -4.79
CA GLY A 262 -16.35 -8.21 -3.41
C GLY A 262 -15.43 -7.28 -2.62
N GLU A 263 -15.04 -7.73 -1.44
CA GLU A 263 -14.10 -7.00 -0.58
C GLU A 263 -12.67 -7.12 -1.08
N GLY A 264 -11.86 -6.11 -0.79
CA GLY A 264 -10.48 -6.11 -1.26
C GLY A 264 -9.69 -4.88 -0.84
N ILE A 265 -8.49 -4.77 -1.41
CA ILE A 265 -7.62 -3.62 -1.21
C ILE A 265 -8.00 -2.54 -2.21
N GLN A 266 -8.42 -1.38 -1.72
CA GLN A 266 -8.81 -0.26 -2.57
C GLN A 266 -7.61 0.58 -2.99
N HIS A 267 -6.70 0.87 -2.06
CA HIS A 267 -5.51 1.65 -2.38
C HIS A 267 -4.27 1.22 -1.63
N ILE A 268 -3.13 1.63 -2.20
CA ILE A 268 -1.80 1.42 -1.67
C ILE A 268 -1.12 2.78 -1.59
N ALA A 269 -0.66 3.15 -0.40
CA ALA A 269 0.09 4.36 -0.18
C ALA A 269 1.60 4.10 -0.25
N LEU A 270 2.29 4.91 -1.04
CA LEU A 270 3.71 4.78 -1.34
C LEU A 270 4.46 6.01 -0.80
N GLY A 271 5.39 5.78 0.11
CA GLY A 271 6.17 6.83 0.76
C GLY A 271 7.16 7.48 -0.21
N SER A 272 7.22 8.82 -0.22
CA SER A 272 8.19 9.62 -0.97
C SER A 272 9.02 10.51 -0.05
N ASN A 273 10.29 10.71 -0.43
CA ASN A 273 11.18 11.68 0.23
C ASN A 273 10.97 13.13 -0.28
N ASP A 274 10.43 13.28 -1.49
CA ASP A 274 10.12 14.56 -2.10
C ASP A 274 8.85 14.40 -2.95
N LEU A 275 7.70 14.65 -2.33
CA LEU A 275 6.41 14.45 -2.98
C LEU A 275 6.20 15.42 -4.14
N PHE A 276 6.82 16.61 -4.11
CA PHE A 276 6.68 17.59 -5.19
C PHE A 276 7.32 17.03 -6.48
N ALA A 277 8.55 16.55 -6.38
CA ALA A 277 9.26 15.93 -7.50
C ALA A 277 8.57 14.64 -7.98
N THR A 278 8.10 13.81 -7.04
CA THR A 278 7.34 12.59 -7.37
C THR A 278 6.08 12.92 -8.18
N VAL A 279 5.29 13.93 -7.78
CA VAL A 279 4.06 14.32 -8.48
C VAL A 279 4.36 14.82 -9.90
N ASP A 280 5.39 15.65 -10.05
CA ASP A 280 5.79 16.17 -11.35
C ASP A 280 6.19 15.02 -12.29
N ALA A 281 7.02 14.08 -11.82
CA ALA A 281 7.44 12.92 -12.60
C ALA A 281 6.29 11.96 -12.96
N LEU A 282 5.34 11.73 -12.04
CA LEU A 282 4.15 10.92 -12.30
C LEU A 282 3.28 11.51 -13.40
N ARG A 283 3.04 12.82 -13.36
CA ARG A 283 2.25 13.53 -14.37
C ARG A 283 2.94 13.54 -15.73
N GLU A 284 4.25 13.78 -15.77
CA GLU A 284 5.04 13.70 -17.01
C GLU A 284 4.96 12.32 -17.66
N ARG A 285 4.87 11.25 -16.85
CA ARG A 285 4.68 9.87 -17.31
C ARG A 285 3.22 9.48 -17.55
N GLY A 286 2.28 10.43 -17.45
CA GLY A 286 0.87 10.23 -17.78
C GLY A 286 0.04 9.52 -16.71
N VAL A 287 0.52 9.45 -15.46
CA VAL A 287 -0.31 9.01 -14.33
C VAL A 287 -1.30 10.12 -13.99
N LYS A 288 -2.60 9.79 -14.02
CA LYS A 288 -3.66 10.74 -13.68
C LYS A 288 -3.84 10.82 -12.18
N LEU A 289 -3.84 12.05 -11.65
CA LEU A 289 -3.98 12.34 -10.23
C LEU A 289 -5.30 13.06 -9.98
N LEU A 290 -5.94 12.77 -8.85
CA LEU A 290 -7.17 13.43 -8.42
C LEU A 290 -6.96 14.94 -8.24
N ASP A 291 -8.06 15.66 -8.40
CA ASP A 291 -8.13 17.11 -8.23
C ASP A 291 -8.74 17.46 -6.87
N THR A 292 -8.50 18.70 -6.42
CA THR A 292 -9.03 19.24 -5.17
C THR A 292 -9.46 20.68 -5.40
N ILE A 293 -10.61 21.06 -4.81
CA ILE A 293 -11.21 22.39 -4.95
C ILE A 293 -10.29 23.49 -4.41
N ASP A 294 -10.28 24.65 -5.06
CA ASP A 294 -9.32 25.73 -4.74
C ASP A 294 -9.50 26.28 -3.31
N THR A 295 -10.74 26.32 -2.82
CA THR A 295 -11.07 26.74 -1.45
C THR A 295 -10.39 25.90 -0.37
N TYR A 296 -9.98 24.66 -0.68
CA TYR A 296 -9.18 23.84 0.24
C TYR A 296 -7.86 24.55 0.58
N TYR A 297 -7.16 25.07 -0.43
CA TYR A 297 -5.83 25.69 -0.29
C TYR A 297 -5.91 27.05 0.41
N GLU A 298 -6.97 27.81 0.16
CA GLU A 298 -7.23 29.09 0.84
C GLU A 298 -7.38 28.92 2.36
N LEU A 299 -7.79 27.74 2.81
CA LEU A 299 -8.04 27.45 4.22
C LEU A 299 -6.85 26.81 4.96
N ILE A 300 -5.79 26.40 4.25
CA ILE A 300 -4.66 25.67 4.85
C ILE A 300 -3.99 26.48 5.97
N ASP A 301 -3.66 27.75 5.73
CA ASP A 301 -3.00 28.62 6.70
C ASP A 301 -3.82 28.79 7.99
N LYS A 302 -5.15 28.81 7.85
CA LYS A 302 -6.07 28.88 8.98
C LYS A 302 -6.17 27.55 9.73
N ARG A 303 -6.19 26.44 9.00
CA ARG A 303 -6.34 25.08 9.55
C ARG A 303 -5.08 24.61 10.26
N ILE A 304 -3.90 24.98 9.74
CA ILE A 304 -2.59 24.54 10.25
C ILE A 304 -1.64 25.74 10.39
N PRO A 305 -1.85 26.64 11.37
CA PRO A 305 -1.05 27.86 11.49
C PRO A 305 0.44 27.57 11.65
N GLY A 306 1.27 28.23 10.84
CA GLY A 306 2.73 28.10 10.91
C GLY A 306 3.26 26.75 10.42
N HIS A 307 2.55 26.10 9.48
CA HIS A 307 2.99 24.86 8.85
C HIS A 307 4.31 25.02 8.07
N GLY A 308 4.55 26.17 7.44
CA GLY A 308 5.83 26.47 6.78
C GLY A 308 6.04 25.83 5.39
N GLU A 309 4.99 25.24 4.82
CA GLU A 309 4.99 24.76 3.42
C GLU A 309 4.59 25.89 2.46
N ASN A 310 5.01 25.79 1.20
CA ASN A 310 4.57 26.73 0.16
C ASN A 310 3.20 26.30 -0.39
N VAL A 311 2.13 26.97 0.07
CA VAL A 311 0.74 26.68 -0.34
C VAL A 311 0.53 26.79 -1.84
N ALA A 312 1.20 27.73 -2.53
CA ALA A 312 1.06 27.88 -3.98
C ALA A 312 1.61 26.66 -4.74
N GLU A 313 2.72 26.07 -4.27
CA GLU A 313 3.30 24.87 -4.88
C GLU A 313 2.47 23.62 -4.56
N LEU A 314 1.85 23.55 -3.36
CA LEU A 314 0.88 22.51 -3.01
C LEU A 314 -0.36 22.59 -3.91
N HIS A 315 -0.91 23.80 -4.07
CA HIS A 315 -2.09 24.07 -4.89
C HIS A 315 -1.86 23.72 -6.36
N LYS A 316 -0.74 24.19 -6.94
CA LYS A 316 -0.34 23.84 -8.31
C LYS A 316 -0.28 22.32 -8.53
N ARG A 317 0.16 21.58 -7.52
CA ARG A 317 0.29 20.11 -7.59
C ARG A 317 -0.93 19.35 -7.12
N LYS A 318 -1.93 20.02 -6.56
CA LYS A 318 -3.08 19.39 -5.92
C LYS A 318 -2.68 18.46 -4.75
N ILE A 319 -1.59 18.81 -4.05
CA ILE A 319 -1.11 18.05 -2.88
C ILE A 319 -1.88 18.51 -1.64
N LEU A 320 -2.42 17.56 -0.90
CA LEU A 320 -3.09 17.79 0.39
C LEU A 320 -2.06 17.92 1.52
N LEU A 321 -2.45 18.61 2.58
CA LEU A 321 -1.58 18.93 3.72
C LEU A 321 -2.39 18.84 5.01
N ASP A 322 -1.93 18.00 5.93
CA ASP A 322 -2.48 17.85 7.27
C ASP A 322 -1.38 17.81 8.34
N GLY A 323 -1.82 17.73 9.59
CA GLY A 323 -0.98 17.62 10.77
C GLY A 323 -0.97 18.91 11.58
N LYS A 324 0.17 19.21 12.19
CA LYS A 324 0.38 20.36 13.06
C LYS A 324 1.78 20.92 12.87
N LYS A 325 2.03 22.12 13.41
CA LYS A 325 3.36 22.73 13.38
C LYS A 325 4.43 21.75 13.88
N GLY A 326 5.41 21.43 13.02
CA GLY A 326 6.52 20.51 13.32
C GLY A 326 6.24 19.02 13.06
N ALA A 327 5.01 18.64 12.69
CA ALA A 327 4.64 17.28 12.31
C ALA A 327 3.56 17.35 11.23
N LEU A 328 3.96 17.22 9.96
CA LEU A 328 3.07 17.39 8.81
C LEU A 328 2.94 16.09 8.00
N LEU A 329 1.84 16.00 7.27
CA LEU A 329 1.53 14.91 6.36
C LEU A 329 1.09 15.47 5.00
N LEU A 330 1.83 15.14 3.95
CA LEU A 330 1.50 15.52 2.58
C LEU A 330 1.01 14.29 1.83
N GLN A 331 -0.11 14.41 1.12
CA GLN A 331 -0.76 13.29 0.42
C GLN A 331 -1.31 13.74 -0.93
N ILE A 332 -1.31 12.83 -1.90
CA ILE A 332 -2.00 13.00 -3.19
C ILE A 332 -2.35 11.62 -3.73
N PHE A 333 -3.43 11.55 -4.50
CA PHE A 333 -4.06 10.30 -4.90
C PHE A 333 -4.14 10.23 -6.42
N SER A 334 -3.96 9.04 -6.99
CA SER A 334 -4.27 8.79 -8.38
C SER A 334 -5.78 8.68 -8.61
N GLU A 335 -6.23 8.93 -9.84
CA GLU A 335 -7.51 8.34 -10.28
C GLU A 335 -7.40 6.79 -10.24
N ASN A 336 -8.52 6.09 -10.41
CA ASN A 336 -8.54 4.64 -10.58
C ASN A 336 -7.56 4.19 -11.69
N GLN A 337 -6.61 3.32 -11.35
CA GLN A 337 -5.59 2.81 -12.27
C GLN A 337 -5.77 1.34 -12.64
N LEU A 338 -6.34 0.54 -11.74
CA LEU A 338 -6.51 -0.91 -11.87
C LEU A 338 -7.93 -1.30 -11.48
N GLY A 339 -8.87 -1.23 -12.43
CA GLY A 339 -10.28 -1.36 -12.09
C GLY A 339 -10.67 -0.26 -11.09
N PRO A 340 -11.21 -0.59 -9.90
CA PRO A 340 -11.52 0.39 -8.86
C PRO A 340 -10.34 0.67 -7.89
N ILE A 341 -9.14 0.15 -8.16
CA ILE A 341 -7.94 0.36 -7.32
C ILE A 341 -7.19 1.62 -7.77
N PHE A 342 -6.78 2.43 -6.81
CA PHE A 342 -5.93 3.61 -7.00
C PHE A 342 -4.70 3.59 -6.08
N PHE A 343 -3.80 4.55 -6.27
CA PHE A 343 -2.57 4.68 -5.49
C PHE A 343 -2.53 6.02 -4.76
N GLU A 344 -1.95 6.01 -3.57
CA GLU A 344 -1.64 7.20 -2.80
C GLU A 344 -0.12 7.42 -2.81
N PHE A 345 0.30 8.67 -2.91
CA PHE A 345 1.68 9.09 -2.76
C PHE A 345 1.77 10.00 -1.55
N ILE A 346 2.59 9.61 -0.58
CA ILE A 346 2.58 10.21 0.76
C ILE A 346 3.99 10.62 1.18
N GLN A 347 4.11 11.78 1.82
CA GLN A 347 5.34 12.19 2.49
C GLN A 347 5.03 12.57 3.94
N ARG A 348 5.60 11.79 4.86
CA ARG A 348 5.54 12.06 6.30
C ARG A 348 6.67 13.01 6.69
N LYS A 349 6.32 14.17 7.23
CA LYS A 349 7.24 15.14 7.84
C LYS A 349 7.01 15.18 9.35
N GLY A 350 7.22 14.05 10.02
CA GLY A 350 7.10 13.90 11.47
C GLY A 350 5.70 13.53 11.99
N ASP A 351 4.68 13.43 11.12
CA ASP A 351 3.37 12.90 11.48
C ASP A 351 3.23 11.41 11.07
N ASP A 352 3.04 10.54 12.07
CA ASP A 352 2.87 9.09 11.90
C ASP A 352 1.39 8.63 11.81
N GLY A 353 0.45 9.59 11.85
CA GLY A 353 -1.00 9.37 11.78
C GLY A 353 -1.54 9.27 10.35
N PHE A 354 -2.84 9.52 10.15
CA PHE A 354 -3.51 9.40 8.85
C PHE A 354 -4.05 10.73 8.30
N GLY A 355 -4.02 11.82 9.08
CA GLY A 355 -4.55 13.12 8.69
C GLY A 355 -6.07 13.13 8.49
N GLU A 356 -6.83 13.51 9.53
CA GLU A 356 -8.31 13.59 9.46
C GLU A 356 -8.81 14.57 8.39
N GLY A 357 -8.15 15.73 8.28
CA GLY A 357 -8.46 16.75 7.29
C GLY A 357 -8.08 16.36 5.87
N ASN A 358 -7.03 15.54 5.69
CA ASN A 358 -6.70 14.95 4.39
C ASN A 358 -7.68 13.83 4.01
N PHE A 359 -8.09 13.00 4.97
CA PHE A 359 -9.06 11.93 4.72
C PHE A 359 -10.42 12.50 4.29
N LYS A 360 -10.89 13.58 4.92
CA LYS A 360 -12.09 14.30 4.48
C LYS A 360 -11.94 14.89 3.07
N ALA A 361 -10.81 15.54 2.78
CA ALA A 361 -10.57 16.13 1.46
C ALA A 361 -10.47 15.07 0.35
N LEU A 362 -9.84 13.92 0.64
CA LEU A 362 -9.84 12.75 -0.25
C LEU A 362 -11.28 12.28 -0.53
N PHE A 363 -12.07 12.11 0.53
CA PHE A 363 -13.45 11.64 0.41
C PHE A 363 -14.26 12.55 -0.51
N GLU A 364 -14.19 13.87 -0.29
CA GLU A 364 -14.86 14.89 -1.12
C GLU A 364 -14.32 14.88 -2.57
N SER A 365 -13.02 14.71 -2.78
CA SER A 365 -12.42 14.59 -4.11
C SER A 365 -12.92 13.37 -4.89
N ILE A 366 -13.11 12.22 -4.23
CA ILE A 366 -13.68 11.01 -4.84
C ILE A 366 -15.17 11.21 -5.12
N GLU A 367 -15.94 11.78 -4.20
CA GLU A 367 -17.37 12.07 -4.39
C GLU A 367 -17.57 12.98 -5.61
N LEU A 368 -16.74 14.03 -5.76
CA LEU A 368 -16.75 14.90 -6.94
C LEU A 368 -16.42 14.15 -8.24
N ASP A 369 -15.48 13.21 -8.22
CA ASP A 369 -15.17 12.37 -9.38
C ASP A 369 -16.34 11.45 -9.76
N GLN A 370 -17.00 10.82 -8.77
CA GLN A 370 -18.19 10.02 -9.00
C GLN A 370 -19.31 10.83 -9.65
N MET A 371 -19.52 12.07 -9.21
CA MET A 371 -20.47 12.99 -9.84
C MET A 371 -20.07 13.35 -11.27
N ARG A 372 -18.78 13.63 -11.52
CA ARG A 372 -18.26 13.91 -12.88
C ARG A 372 -18.43 12.71 -13.83
N ARG A 373 -18.29 11.48 -13.32
CA ARG A 373 -18.51 10.24 -14.07
C ARG A 373 -19.99 9.85 -14.20
N GLY A 374 -20.89 10.56 -13.52
CA GLY A 374 -22.33 10.28 -13.51
C GLY A 374 -22.73 9.05 -12.69
N VAL A 375 -21.85 8.58 -11.79
CA VAL A 375 -22.14 7.46 -10.86
C VAL A 375 -23.02 7.94 -9.71
N LEU A 376 -22.84 9.19 -9.28
CA LEU A 376 -23.61 9.82 -8.22
C LEU A 376 -24.38 11.02 -8.80
N GLU A 377 -25.68 11.09 -8.56
CA GLU A 377 -26.50 12.24 -8.97
C GLU A 377 -26.27 13.43 -8.02
N SER A 378 -26.00 14.61 -8.60
CA SER A 378 -26.06 15.86 -7.84
C SER A 378 -27.50 16.15 -7.45
N LYS A 379 -27.76 16.44 -6.17
CA LYS A 379 -29.08 16.93 -5.73
C LYS A 379 -29.44 18.27 -6.37
#